data_AF-A0A1E1W0F6-F1
#
_entry.id   AF-A0A1E1W0F6-F1
#
_cell.length_a   1.000
_cell.length_b   1.000
_cell.length_c   1.000
_cell.angle_alpha   90.00
_cell.angle_beta   90.00
_cell.angle_gamma   90.00
#
_symmetry.space_group_name_H-M   'P 1'
#
loop_
_entity.id
_entity.type
_entity.pdbx_description
1 polymer ?
#
loop_
_entity_poly.entity_id
_entity_poly.type
_entity_poly.pdbx_seq_one_letter_code
_entity_poly.pdbx_strand_id
1 'polypeptide(L)'
;SANYRYPARWYPAVVNLARRAANRLRAPVACVLSVLMAVYAPLERAEKLFIQMNNLSTMISQLLIFTACDRLFVAQGRLTSLYSLMFYNVITYSVSYVREICTKEDWSPYVNVTRHSRVKHLAMSATKIVLEWTKAVTFIVTITFILLTLGLEQGLEHYRPTILYTIITGTYYLLSERTFLELWPTALSAMKIESLENMEALYSGFWARAVTTSLAVPLVPVLVWYERWRLAFFVFYVCVFVHGRYRLGEALGKLNEARGSLARFRRATP
;
A
#
# COMPACT_ATOMS: atom_id res chain seq x y z
N SER A 1 52.81 -48.41 9.54
CA SER A 1 52.35 -47.09 9.08
C SER A 1 52.22 -47.13 7.57
N ALA A 2 51.00 -47.38 7.05
CA ALA A 2 50.76 -47.60 5.63
C ALA A 2 50.53 -46.26 4.92
N ASN A 3 51.47 -45.90 4.04
CA ASN A 3 51.47 -44.67 3.25
C ASN A 3 50.66 -44.89 1.95
N TYR A 4 49.39 -44.48 1.95
CA TYR A 4 48.54 -44.52 0.77
C TYR A 4 48.92 -43.41 -0.22
N ARG A 5 49.83 -43.71 -1.15
CA ARG A 5 50.04 -42.92 -2.37
C ARG A 5 48.92 -43.25 -3.37
N TYR A 6 47.81 -42.50 -3.30
CA TYR A 6 46.85 -42.48 -4.40
C TYR A 6 47.42 -41.68 -5.59
N PRO A 7 47.44 -42.22 -6.81
CA PRO A 7 47.94 -41.50 -7.98
C PRO A 7 46.88 -40.47 -8.43
N ALA A 8 47.03 -39.22 -7.96
CA ALA A 8 46.19 -38.07 -8.31
C ALA A 8 46.40 -37.56 -9.76
N ARG A 9 46.63 -38.45 -10.73
CA ARG A 9 46.84 -38.08 -12.15
C ARG A 9 45.58 -37.66 -12.89
N TRP A 10 44.41 -38.02 -12.38
CA TRP A 10 43.12 -37.75 -13.05
C TRP A 10 42.49 -36.41 -12.64
N TYR A 11 42.85 -35.87 -11.48
CA TYR A 11 42.31 -34.61 -10.95
C TYR A 11 42.56 -33.39 -11.87
N PRO A 12 43.78 -33.14 -12.39
CA PRO A 12 44.02 -31.99 -13.26
C PRO A 12 43.32 -32.11 -14.62
N ALA A 13 43.10 -33.33 -15.11
CA ALA A 13 42.39 -33.57 -16.36
C ALA A 13 40.89 -33.23 -16.24
N VAL A 14 40.25 -33.63 -15.14
CA VAL A 14 38.83 -33.33 -14.86
C VAL A 14 38.63 -31.83 -14.64
N VAL A 15 39.53 -31.16 -13.92
CA VAL A 15 39.48 -29.70 -13.70
C VAL A 15 39.60 -28.93 -15.02
N ASN A 16 40.48 -29.37 -15.93
CA ASN A 16 40.62 -28.75 -17.25
C ASN A 16 39.40 -28.99 -18.16
N LEU A 17 38.76 -30.16 -18.05
CA LEU A 17 37.52 -30.44 -18.77
C LEU A 17 36.36 -29.57 -18.26
N ALA A 18 36.20 -29.46 -16.95
CA ALA A 18 35.20 -28.61 -16.31
C ALA A 18 35.41 -27.12 -16.65
N ARG A 19 36.65 -26.64 -16.68
CA ARG A 19 36.97 -25.26 -17.06
C ARG A 19 36.66 -24.96 -18.52
N ARG A 20 36.90 -25.91 -19.43
CA ARG A 20 36.52 -25.80 -20.85
C ARG A 20 35.00 -25.84 -21.05
N ALA A 21 34.29 -26.69 -20.31
CA ALA A 21 32.83 -26.73 -20.33
C ALA A 21 32.22 -25.42 -19.81
N ALA A 22 32.72 -24.90 -18.69
CA ALA A 22 32.28 -23.61 -18.12
C ALA A 22 32.54 -22.42 -19.08
N ASN A 23 33.70 -22.40 -19.75
CA ASN A 23 34.01 -21.36 -20.74
C ASN A 23 33.17 -21.46 -22.02
N ARG A 24 32.83 -22.68 -22.46
CA ARG A 24 31.90 -22.88 -23.60
C ARG A 24 30.46 -22.52 -23.25
N LEU A 25 30.04 -22.70 -22.01
CA LEU A 25 28.71 -22.32 -21.52
C LEU A 25 28.59 -20.82 -21.24
N ARG A 26 29.68 -20.11 -20.96
CA ARG A 26 29.67 -18.65 -20.72
C ARG A 26 29.18 -17.83 -21.92
N ALA A 27 29.59 -18.17 -23.14
CA ALA A 27 29.20 -17.43 -24.35
C ALA A 27 27.69 -17.50 -24.66
N PRO A 28 27.04 -18.69 -24.69
CA PRO A 28 25.60 -18.77 -24.91
C PRO A 28 24.83 -18.18 -23.72
N VAL A 29 25.30 -18.37 -22.48
CA VAL A 29 24.66 -17.77 -21.31
C VAL A 29 24.71 -16.25 -21.38
N ALA A 30 25.86 -15.65 -21.71
CA ALA A 30 25.97 -14.19 -21.84
C ALA A 30 25.08 -13.65 -22.98
N CYS A 31 25.01 -14.36 -24.11
CA CYS A 31 24.12 -13.99 -25.22
C CYS A 31 22.64 -14.04 -24.80
N VAL A 32 22.20 -15.14 -24.18
CA VAL A 32 20.83 -15.26 -23.66
C VAL A 32 20.52 -14.18 -22.62
N LEU A 33 21.46 -13.89 -21.72
CA LEU A 33 21.30 -12.85 -20.70
C LEU A 33 21.23 -11.46 -21.33
N SER A 34 21.99 -11.19 -22.39
CA SER A 34 21.94 -9.93 -23.13
C SER A 34 20.62 -9.74 -23.87
N VAL A 35 20.08 -10.80 -24.49
CA VAL A 35 18.75 -10.78 -25.12
C VAL A 35 17.67 -10.61 -24.07
N LEU A 36 17.78 -11.30 -22.94
CA LEU A 36 16.88 -11.12 -21.80
C LEU A 36 16.90 -9.66 -21.33
N MET A 37 18.08 -9.08 -21.11
CA MET A 37 18.21 -7.67 -20.70
C MET A 37 17.65 -6.71 -21.74
N ALA A 38 17.84 -6.98 -23.03
CA ALA A 38 17.27 -6.17 -24.10
C ALA A 38 15.73 -6.21 -24.10
N VAL A 39 15.11 -7.35 -23.78
CA VAL A 39 13.65 -7.51 -23.66
C VAL A 39 13.13 -6.95 -22.33
N TYR A 40 13.89 -7.07 -21.24
CA TYR A 40 13.54 -6.51 -19.93
C TYR A 40 13.66 -4.98 -19.88
N ALA A 41 14.55 -4.37 -20.67
CA ALA A 41 14.75 -2.92 -20.69
C ALA A 41 13.48 -2.11 -21.05
N PRO A 42 12.72 -2.41 -22.13
CA PRO A 42 11.46 -1.72 -22.39
C PRO A 42 10.40 -2.00 -21.34
N LEU A 43 10.38 -3.22 -20.77
CA LEU A 43 9.46 -3.58 -19.70
C LEU A 43 9.73 -2.77 -18.43
N GLU A 44 10.99 -2.60 -18.04
CA GLU A 44 11.39 -1.80 -16.88
C GLU A 44 11.00 -0.32 -17.06
N ARG A 45 11.10 0.22 -18.28
CA ARG A 45 10.60 1.58 -18.58
C ARG A 45 9.09 1.68 -18.41
N ALA A 46 8.34 0.70 -18.92
CA ALA A 46 6.90 0.64 -18.76
C ALA A 46 6.49 0.52 -17.28
N GLU A 47 7.18 -0.33 -16.51
CA GLU A 47 6.99 -0.45 -15.06
C GLU A 47 7.24 0.88 -14.34
N LYS A 48 8.32 1.59 -14.66
CA LYS A 48 8.63 2.91 -14.08
C LYS A 48 7.58 3.96 -14.43
N LEU A 49 7.13 4.02 -15.69
CA LEU A 49 6.05 4.92 -16.12
C LEU A 49 4.74 4.59 -15.40
N PHE A 50 4.43 3.30 -15.25
CA PHE A 50 3.25 2.85 -14.52
C PHE A 50 3.29 3.29 -13.06
N ILE A 51 4.43 3.17 -12.39
CA ILE A 51 4.60 3.60 -10.99
C ILE A 51 4.58 5.13 -10.87
N GLN A 52 5.13 5.87 -11.84
CA GLN A 52 5.05 7.33 -11.86
C GLN A 52 3.60 7.81 -11.85
N MET A 53 2.70 7.09 -12.52
CA MET A 53 1.26 7.30 -12.44
C MET A 53 0.67 6.70 -11.15
N ASN A 54 1.10 7.22 -9.99
CA ASN A 54 0.77 6.67 -8.67
C ASN A 54 -0.71 6.38 -8.46
N ASN A 55 -1.60 7.28 -8.88
CA ASN A 55 -3.06 7.13 -8.72
C ASN A 55 -3.63 6.01 -9.59
N LEU A 56 -3.13 5.86 -10.82
CA LEU A 56 -3.57 4.81 -11.73
C LEU A 56 -3.04 3.46 -11.24
N SER A 57 -1.78 3.42 -10.81
CA SER A 57 -1.15 2.24 -10.25
C SER A 57 -1.86 1.72 -9.00
N THR A 58 -2.25 2.61 -8.07
CA THR A 58 -3.03 2.23 -6.88
C THR A 58 -4.42 1.74 -7.28
N MET A 59 -5.11 2.43 -8.17
CA MET A 59 -6.46 2.04 -8.60
C MET A 59 -6.47 0.65 -9.27
N ILE A 60 -5.53 0.38 -10.17
CA ILE A 60 -5.41 -0.94 -10.81
C ILE A 60 -5.08 -2.02 -9.79
N SER A 61 -4.21 -1.74 -8.83
CA SER A 61 -3.84 -2.71 -7.80
C SER A 61 -5.01 -3.00 -6.84
N GLN A 62 -5.77 -1.97 -6.44
CA GLN A 62 -7.01 -2.10 -5.67
C GLN A 62 -8.03 -2.95 -6.44
N LEU A 63 -8.25 -2.66 -7.73
CA LEU A 63 -9.15 -3.44 -8.58
C LEU A 63 -8.72 -4.91 -8.71
N LEU A 64 -7.43 -5.18 -8.90
CA LEU A 64 -6.91 -6.54 -9.00
C LEU A 64 -7.10 -7.33 -7.70
N ILE A 65 -6.79 -6.73 -6.55
CA ILE A 65 -6.97 -7.37 -5.25
C ILE A 65 -8.45 -7.58 -4.95
N PHE A 66 -9.29 -6.59 -5.23
CA PHE A 66 -10.73 -6.72 -4.99
C PHE A 66 -11.33 -7.80 -5.89
N THR A 67 -10.95 -7.83 -7.16
CA THR A 67 -11.38 -8.88 -8.09
C THR A 67 -10.86 -10.24 -7.65
N ALA A 68 -9.63 -10.34 -7.13
CA ALA A 68 -9.09 -11.57 -6.58
C ALA A 68 -9.89 -12.07 -5.37
N CYS A 69 -10.14 -11.19 -4.39
CA CYS A 69 -10.92 -11.49 -3.20
C CYS A 69 -12.36 -11.85 -3.55
N ASP A 70 -12.99 -11.12 -4.47
CA ASP A 70 -14.33 -11.38 -4.96
C ASP A 70 -14.42 -12.78 -5.57
N ARG A 71 -13.46 -13.11 -6.44
CA ARG A 71 -13.35 -14.41 -7.07
C ARG A 71 -13.11 -15.58 -6.10
N LEU A 72 -12.54 -15.33 -4.92
CA LEU A 72 -12.26 -16.34 -3.90
C LEU A 72 -13.38 -16.50 -2.88
N PHE A 73 -13.96 -15.38 -2.42
CA PHE A 73 -14.91 -15.35 -1.31
C PHE A 73 -16.37 -15.21 -1.75
N VAL A 74 -16.62 -14.77 -2.99
CA VAL A 74 -17.97 -14.52 -3.51
C VAL A 74 -18.17 -15.31 -4.80
N ALA A 75 -18.98 -16.37 -4.73
CA ALA A 75 -19.12 -17.33 -5.83
C ALA A 75 -19.88 -16.79 -7.06
N GLN A 76 -20.64 -15.70 -6.96
CA GLN A 76 -21.63 -15.30 -7.98
C GLN A 76 -21.67 -13.81 -8.37
N GLY A 77 -20.88 -12.93 -7.73
CA GLY A 77 -20.85 -11.51 -8.08
C GLY A 77 -19.89 -11.22 -9.25
N ARG A 78 -20.36 -10.62 -10.35
CA ARG A 78 -19.47 -10.10 -11.44
C ARG A 78 -19.10 -8.63 -11.27
N LEU A 79 -19.83 -7.89 -10.43
CA LEU A 79 -19.71 -6.43 -10.28
C LEU A 79 -19.47 -6.00 -8.83
N THR A 80 -19.39 -6.96 -7.90
CA THR A 80 -19.26 -6.75 -6.46
C THR A 80 -17.98 -6.01 -6.08
N SER A 81 -16.86 -6.24 -6.79
CA SER A 81 -15.62 -5.50 -6.59
C SER A 81 -15.75 -3.99 -6.87
N LEU A 82 -16.46 -3.61 -7.94
CA LEU A 82 -16.69 -2.20 -8.29
C LEU A 82 -17.62 -1.51 -7.28
N TYR A 83 -18.64 -2.22 -6.80
CA TYR A 83 -19.51 -1.70 -5.74
C TYR A 83 -18.75 -1.51 -4.43
N SER A 84 -17.92 -2.48 -4.01
CA SER A 84 -17.07 -2.30 -2.82
C SER A 84 -16.12 -1.12 -2.98
N LEU A 85 -15.53 -0.93 -4.17
CA LEU A 85 -14.63 0.21 -4.43
C LEU A 85 -15.37 1.55 -4.38
N MET A 86 -16.56 1.64 -4.99
CA MET A 86 -17.41 2.83 -4.93
C MET A 86 -17.79 3.15 -3.48
N PHE A 87 -18.18 2.13 -2.71
CA PHE A 87 -18.52 2.26 -1.29
C PHE A 87 -17.35 2.81 -0.49
N TYR A 88 -16.15 2.25 -0.65
CA TYR A 88 -14.97 2.75 0.05
C TYR A 88 -14.56 4.15 -0.38
N ASN A 89 -14.69 4.51 -1.67
CA ASN A 89 -14.44 5.87 -2.13
C ASN A 89 -15.36 6.90 -1.46
N VAL A 90 -16.63 6.56 -1.27
CA VAL A 90 -17.58 7.44 -0.57
C VAL A 90 -17.22 7.58 0.91
N ILE A 91 -16.73 6.51 1.56
CA ILE A 91 -16.19 6.58 2.93
C ILE A 91 -14.97 7.50 2.97
N THR A 92 -14.02 7.33 2.06
CA THR A 92 -12.81 8.19 1.97
C THR A 92 -13.18 9.65 1.81
N TYR A 93 -14.15 9.94 0.95
CA TYR A 93 -14.65 11.30 0.75
C TYR A 93 -15.24 11.87 2.04
N SER A 94 -16.04 11.08 2.77
CA SER A 94 -16.59 11.47 4.06
C SER A 94 -15.49 11.75 5.09
N VAL A 95 -14.48 10.90 5.18
CA VAL A 95 -13.33 11.10 6.08
C VAL A 95 -12.52 12.33 5.69
N SER A 96 -12.28 12.56 4.40
CA SER A 96 -11.59 13.74 3.90
C SER A 96 -12.34 15.02 4.24
N TYR A 97 -13.67 15.00 4.14
CA TYR A 97 -14.52 16.13 4.49
C TYR A 97 -14.47 16.43 5.99
N VAL A 98 -14.58 15.40 6.85
CA VAL A 98 -14.41 15.54 8.30
C VAL A 98 -13.02 16.09 8.64
N ARG A 99 -11.97 15.57 7.99
CA ARG A 99 -10.61 16.08 8.15
C ARG A 99 -10.54 17.56 7.79
N GLU A 100 -11.10 17.98 6.65
CA GLU A 100 -11.07 19.39 6.23
C GLU A 100 -11.74 20.30 7.27
N ILE A 101 -12.86 19.87 7.86
CA ILE A 101 -13.55 20.60 8.93
C ILE A 101 -12.68 20.69 10.18
N CYS A 102 -12.07 19.57 10.60
CA CYS A 102 -11.16 19.58 11.76
C CYS A 102 -9.94 20.48 11.51
N THR A 103 -9.37 20.47 10.30
CA THR A 103 -8.10 21.15 9.99
C THR A 103 -8.28 22.65 9.68
N LYS A 104 -9.49 23.11 9.34
CA LYS A 104 -9.82 24.55 9.15
C LYS A 104 -9.87 25.31 10.49
N GLU A 105 -8.90 25.01 11.33
CA GLU A 105 -8.85 25.29 12.76
C GLU A 105 -8.49 26.76 13.06
N ASP A 106 -9.19 27.72 12.44
CA ASP A 106 -9.24 29.11 12.92
C ASP A 106 -10.21 29.20 14.13
N TRP A 107 -10.00 28.37 15.15
CA TRP A 107 -10.77 28.38 16.41
C TRP A 107 -10.21 29.41 17.39
N SER A 108 -9.79 30.58 16.91
CA SER A 108 -9.55 31.69 17.82
C SER A 108 -10.89 32.40 18.06
N PRO A 109 -11.46 32.34 19.28
CA PRO A 109 -12.68 33.09 19.63
C PRO A 109 -12.42 34.60 19.77
N TYR A 110 -11.29 35.09 19.25
CA TYR A 110 -10.79 36.43 19.44
C TYR A 110 -10.68 37.15 18.09
N VAL A 111 -11.81 37.65 17.61
CA VAL A 111 -11.81 38.66 16.56
C VAL A 111 -11.70 40.02 17.23
N ASN A 112 -10.48 40.60 17.23
CA ASN A 112 -10.24 41.96 17.71
C ASN A 112 -10.84 42.96 16.73
N VAL A 113 -12.08 43.37 16.92
CA VAL A 113 -12.71 44.43 16.10
C VAL A 113 -12.19 45.81 16.49
N THR A 114 -11.69 46.01 17.72
CA THR A 114 -11.04 47.25 18.17
C THR A 114 -10.05 47.00 19.31
N ARG A 115 -9.03 47.88 19.47
CA ARG A 115 -7.93 47.76 20.45
C ARG A 115 -8.35 47.68 21.94
N HIS A 116 -9.62 47.93 22.28
CA HIS A 116 -10.06 48.07 23.67
C HIS A 116 -11.33 47.30 24.07
N SER A 117 -11.94 46.49 23.21
CA SER A 117 -13.20 45.80 23.54
C SER A 117 -13.13 44.29 23.36
N ARG A 118 -13.12 43.55 24.48
CA ARG A 118 -13.21 42.07 24.53
C ARG A 118 -14.68 41.64 24.68
N VAL A 119 -15.52 41.93 23.70
CA VAL A 119 -16.91 41.42 23.73
C VAL A 119 -16.92 39.96 23.29
N LYS A 120 -17.32 39.08 24.23
CA LYS A 120 -17.50 37.64 24.00
C LYS A 120 -18.66 37.40 23.03
N HIS A 121 -18.37 37.04 21.79
CA HIS A 121 -19.34 36.41 20.89
C HIS A 121 -19.40 34.89 21.07
N LEU A 122 -19.27 34.40 22.31
CA LEU A 122 -19.19 32.97 22.61
C LEU A 122 -20.43 32.20 22.11
N ALA A 123 -21.61 32.83 22.19
CA ALA A 123 -22.84 32.26 21.65
C ALA A 123 -22.87 32.20 20.12
N MET A 124 -22.34 33.21 19.41
CA MET A 124 -22.33 33.26 17.94
C MET A 124 -21.24 32.33 17.36
N SER A 125 -20.09 32.23 18.03
CA SER A 125 -19.05 31.25 17.71
C SER A 125 -19.56 29.83 17.97
N ALA A 126 -20.18 29.57 19.12
CA ALA A 126 -20.75 28.26 19.43
C ALA A 126 -21.86 27.85 18.43
N THR A 127 -22.75 28.76 18.03
CA THR A 127 -23.78 28.43 17.03
C THR A 127 -23.20 28.20 15.64
N LYS A 128 -22.16 28.93 15.23
CA LYS A 128 -21.44 28.67 13.98
C LYS A 128 -20.80 27.28 13.98
N ILE A 129 -20.18 26.90 15.09
CA ILE A 129 -19.58 25.59 15.30
C ILE A 129 -20.64 24.49 15.20
N VAL A 130 -21.74 24.65 15.95
CA VAL A 130 -22.85 23.68 15.93
C VAL A 130 -23.45 23.59 14.51
N LEU A 131 -23.56 24.69 13.78
CA LEU A 131 -24.04 24.69 12.39
C LEU A 131 -23.08 23.97 11.43
N GLU A 132 -21.77 24.18 11.53
CA GLU A 132 -20.78 23.49 10.71
C GLU A 132 -20.73 21.98 11.02
N TRP A 133 -20.79 21.61 12.30
CA TRP A 133 -20.90 20.21 12.72
C TRP A 133 -22.22 19.58 12.28
N THR A 134 -23.34 20.29 12.39
CA THR A 134 -24.64 19.78 11.94
C THR A 134 -24.62 19.56 10.43
N LYS A 135 -24.03 20.46 9.64
CA LYS A 135 -23.82 20.24 8.19
C LYS A 135 -23.01 18.97 7.94
N ALA A 136 -21.92 18.74 8.68
CA ALA A 136 -21.13 17.53 8.55
C ALA A 136 -21.90 16.25 8.92
N VAL A 137 -22.61 16.27 10.04
CA VAL A 137 -23.43 15.14 10.48
C VAL A 137 -24.53 14.85 9.47
N THR A 138 -25.27 15.87 9.02
CA THR A 138 -26.31 15.69 8.00
C THR A 138 -25.73 15.15 6.70
N PHE A 139 -24.57 15.64 6.26
CA PHE A 139 -23.90 15.13 5.07
C PHE A 139 -23.48 13.66 5.20
N ILE A 140 -22.89 13.26 6.33
CA ILE A 140 -22.54 11.86 6.62
C ILE A 140 -23.79 10.98 6.65
N VAL A 141 -24.86 11.44 7.31
CA VAL A 141 -26.13 10.70 7.38
C VAL A 141 -26.75 10.57 5.99
N THR A 142 -26.78 11.63 5.19
CA THR A 142 -27.30 11.59 3.82
C THR A 142 -26.49 10.65 2.94
N ILE A 143 -25.16 10.68 3.02
CA ILE A 143 -24.30 9.73 2.30
C ILE A 143 -24.54 8.30 2.76
N THR A 144 -24.59 8.06 4.07
CA THR A 144 -24.83 6.73 4.64
C THR A 144 -26.19 6.22 4.19
N PHE A 145 -27.21 7.07 4.17
CA PHE A 145 -28.53 6.74 3.68
C PHE A 145 -28.52 6.44 2.19
N ILE A 146 -27.91 7.28 1.34
CA ILE A 146 -27.78 7.01 -0.10
C ILE A 146 -27.03 5.70 -0.36
N LEU A 147 -25.94 5.43 0.36
CA LEU A 147 -25.21 4.15 0.28
C LEU A 147 -26.09 2.98 0.72
N LEU A 148 -26.89 3.17 1.77
CA LEU A 148 -27.83 2.16 2.25
C LEU A 148 -28.92 1.90 1.21
N THR A 149 -29.50 2.95 0.62
CA THR A 149 -30.55 2.84 -0.40
C THR A 149 -30.01 2.19 -1.68
N LEU A 150 -28.85 2.61 -2.17
CA LEU A 150 -28.19 1.99 -3.32
C LEU A 150 -27.77 0.55 -3.02
N GLY A 151 -27.30 0.29 -1.79
CA GLY A 151 -26.92 -1.04 -1.32
C GLY A 151 -28.12 -1.97 -1.14
N LEU A 152 -29.28 -1.45 -0.70
CA LEU A 152 -30.52 -2.21 -0.57
C LEU A 152 -31.20 -2.44 -1.92
N GLU A 153 -31.25 -1.44 -2.80
CA GLU A 153 -31.88 -1.57 -4.12
C GLU A 153 -31.12 -2.53 -5.05
N GLN A 154 -29.78 -2.57 -4.96
CA GLN A 154 -28.96 -3.38 -5.87
C GLN A 154 -28.34 -4.63 -5.22
N GLY A 155 -28.24 -4.69 -3.88
CA GLY A 155 -27.43 -5.70 -3.17
C GLY A 155 -28.20 -6.81 -2.47
N LEU A 156 -29.51 -6.71 -2.25
CA LEU A 156 -30.21 -7.61 -1.32
C LEU A 156 -30.29 -9.07 -1.79
N GLU A 157 -30.23 -9.35 -3.10
CA GLU A 157 -30.31 -10.73 -3.60
C GLU A 157 -28.93 -11.41 -3.78
N HIS A 158 -27.86 -10.67 -4.07
CA HIS A 158 -26.57 -11.27 -4.47
C HIS A 158 -25.34 -10.73 -3.71
N TYR A 159 -25.48 -9.74 -2.83
CA TYR A 159 -24.37 -9.15 -2.08
C TYR A 159 -24.33 -9.66 -0.62
N ARG A 160 -23.67 -10.79 -0.40
CA ARG A 160 -23.31 -11.29 0.93
C ARG A 160 -21.79 -11.32 1.10
N PRO A 161 -21.13 -10.17 1.30
CA PRO A 161 -19.70 -10.14 1.53
C PRO A 161 -19.39 -10.91 2.83
N THR A 162 -18.49 -11.88 2.76
CA THR A 162 -17.98 -12.56 3.94
C THR A 162 -17.19 -11.56 4.80
N ILE A 163 -17.23 -11.70 6.13
CA ILE A 163 -16.46 -10.85 7.05
C ILE A 163 -14.97 -10.80 6.66
N LEU A 164 -14.40 -11.95 6.27
CA LEU A 164 -13.02 -12.04 5.78
C LEU A 164 -12.78 -11.18 4.53
N TYR A 165 -13.70 -11.19 3.57
CA TYR A 165 -13.62 -10.33 2.38
C TYR A 165 -13.57 -8.86 2.78
N THR A 166 -14.46 -8.42 3.67
CA THR A 166 -14.54 -7.02 4.12
C THR A 166 -13.30 -6.60 4.90
N ILE A 167 -12.75 -7.48 5.75
CA ILE A 167 -11.53 -7.19 6.51
C ILE A 167 -10.34 -7.06 5.55
N ILE A 168 -10.15 -7.99 4.62
CA ILE A 168 -9.01 -7.98 3.70
C ILE A 168 -9.10 -6.78 2.75
N THR A 169 -10.24 -6.59 2.08
CA THR A 169 -10.42 -5.50 1.11
C THR A 169 -10.44 -4.13 1.80
N GLY A 170 -11.08 -4.01 2.96
CA GLY A 170 -11.08 -2.79 3.76
C GLY A 170 -9.69 -2.42 4.25
N THR A 171 -8.94 -3.37 4.81
CA THR A 171 -7.55 -3.13 5.27
C THR A 171 -6.65 -2.75 4.09
N TYR A 172 -6.76 -3.47 2.97
CA TYR A 172 -5.98 -3.16 1.77
C TYR A 172 -6.29 -1.75 1.24
N TYR A 173 -7.56 -1.37 1.21
CA TYR A 173 -8.01 -0.06 0.74
C TYR A 173 -7.52 1.06 1.65
N LEU A 174 -7.74 0.96 2.97
CA LEU A 174 -7.28 1.95 3.96
C LEU A 174 -5.78 2.20 3.87
N LEU A 175 -4.98 1.16 3.62
CA LEU A 175 -3.52 1.28 3.52
C LEU A 175 -3.03 1.71 2.13
N SER A 176 -3.86 1.63 1.10
CA SER A 176 -3.51 2.04 -0.27
C SER A 176 -3.91 3.48 -0.58
N GLU A 177 -4.96 3.96 0.07
CA GLU A 177 -5.59 5.23 -0.24
C GLU A 177 -4.84 6.41 0.37
N ARG A 178 -4.59 7.44 -0.45
CA ARG A 178 -3.72 8.57 -0.07
C ARG A 178 -4.22 9.33 1.15
N THR A 179 -5.54 9.53 1.25
CA THR A 179 -6.17 10.27 2.35
C THR A 179 -5.83 9.63 3.71
N PHE A 180 -5.90 8.31 3.80
CA PHE A 180 -5.60 7.58 5.04
C PHE A 180 -4.09 7.53 5.31
N LEU A 181 -3.26 7.41 4.27
CA LEU A 181 -1.81 7.49 4.40
C LEU A 181 -1.32 8.83 4.95
N GLU A 182 -2.00 9.93 4.66
CA GLU A 182 -1.69 11.25 5.24
C GLU A 182 -2.24 11.39 6.67
N LEU A 183 -3.33 10.70 6.99
CA LEU A 183 -3.94 10.74 8.32
C LEU A 183 -3.15 9.92 9.34
N TRP A 184 -2.57 8.80 8.93
CA TRP A 184 -1.82 7.88 9.79
C TRP A 184 -0.65 8.50 10.55
N PRO A 185 0.27 9.26 9.92
CA PRO A 185 1.33 9.96 10.63
C PRO A 185 0.78 10.91 11.69
N THR A 186 -0.28 11.66 11.36
CA THR A 186 -0.91 12.61 12.29
C THR A 186 -1.50 11.89 13.50
N ALA A 187 -2.17 10.77 13.26
CA ALA A 187 -2.73 9.93 14.32
C ALA A 187 -1.64 9.30 15.21
N LEU A 188 -0.56 8.80 14.62
CA LEU A 188 0.60 8.26 15.36
C LEU A 188 1.28 9.34 16.20
N SER A 189 1.42 10.55 15.66
CA SER A 189 2.00 11.70 16.37
C SER A 189 1.18 12.11 17.59
N ALA A 190 -0.14 12.06 17.46
CA ALA A 190 -1.04 12.32 18.58
C ALA A 190 -0.87 11.30 19.72
N MET A 191 -0.43 10.07 19.43
CA MET A 191 -0.15 9.04 20.44
C MET A 191 1.19 9.24 21.18
N LYS A 192 2.04 10.17 20.71
CA LYS A 192 3.35 10.51 21.33
C LYS A 192 4.18 9.29 21.69
N ILE A 193 4.36 8.37 20.73
CA ILE A 193 5.13 7.16 20.98
C ILE A 193 6.63 7.51 20.90
N GLU A 194 7.29 7.56 22.06
CA GLU A 194 8.71 7.94 22.19
C GLU A 194 9.65 7.07 21.35
N SER A 195 9.29 5.81 21.08
CA SER A 195 10.11 4.87 20.31
C SER A 195 10.24 5.20 18.82
N LEU A 196 9.37 6.07 18.29
CA LEU A 196 9.36 6.42 16.86
C LEU A 196 10.28 7.58 16.51
N GLU A 197 10.92 8.24 17.49
CA GLU A 197 11.93 9.31 17.31
C GLU A 197 11.54 10.35 16.24
N ASN A 198 10.25 10.75 16.19
CA ASN A 198 9.68 11.67 15.20
C ASN A 198 9.78 11.23 13.72
N MET A 199 10.04 9.95 13.44
CA MET A 199 10.06 9.37 12.07
C MET A 199 8.73 8.71 11.67
N GLU A 200 7.63 9.09 12.30
CA GLU A 200 6.32 8.44 12.14
C GLU A 200 5.84 8.41 10.69
N ALA A 201 6.11 9.47 9.91
CA ALA A 201 5.77 9.54 8.50
C ALA A 201 6.52 8.52 7.62
N LEU A 202 7.79 8.22 7.93
CA LEU A 202 8.55 7.19 7.21
C LEU A 202 8.06 5.79 7.58
N TYR A 203 7.83 5.57 8.87
CA TYR A 203 7.32 4.29 9.34
C TYR A 203 5.93 4.00 8.78
N SER A 204 4.98 4.93 8.87
CA SER A 204 3.61 4.71 8.38
C SER A 204 3.59 4.33 6.90
N GLY A 205 4.37 5.01 6.06
CA GLY A 205 4.50 4.70 4.64
C GLY A 205 5.12 3.32 4.39
N PHE A 206 6.12 2.93 5.18
CA PHE A 206 6.70 1.59 5.11
C PHE A 206 5.70 0.51 5.55
N TRP A 207 5.07 0.68 6.71
CA TRP A 207 4.08 -0.27 7.26
C TRP A 207 2.92 -0.48 6.31
N ALA A 208 2.36 0.58 5.74
CA ALA A 208 1.26 0.47 4.79
C ALA A 208 1.64 -0.34 3.54
N ARG A 209 2.84 -0.11 3.00
CA ARG A 209 3.36 -0.85 1.82
C ARG A 209 3.72 -2.30 2.16
N ALA A 210 4.25 -2.54 3.36
CA ALA A 210 4.59 -3.87 3.85
C ALA A 210 3.34 -4.71 4.03
N VAL A 211 2.31 -4.16 4.68
CA VAL A 211 1.06 -4.88 4.96
C VAL A 211 0.26 -5.13 3.68
N THR A 212 0.18 -4.17 2.77
CA THR A 212 -0.50 -4.37 1.46
C THR A 212 0.20 -5.45 0.62
N THR A 213 1.54 -5.47 0.60
CA THR A 213 2.29 -6.52 -0.08
C THR A 213 2.12 -7.88 0.63
N SER A 214 2.16 -7.91 1.96
CA SER A 214 1.98 -9.15 2.73
C SER A 214 0.57 -9.73 2.62
N LEU A 215 -0.46 -8.89 2.39
CA LEU A 215 -1.81 -9.36 2.09
C LEU A 215 -1.93 -9.97 0.69
N ALA A 216 -1.19 -9.43 -0.29
CA ALA A 216 -1.20 -9.93 -1.66
C ALA A 216 -0.46 -11.28 -1.82
N VAL A 217 0.64 -11.49 -1.10
CA VAL A 217 1.48 -12.71 -1.18
C VAL A 217 0.70 -14.02 -0.96
N PRO A 218 -0.08 -14.21 0.13
CA PRO A 218 -0.83 -15.44 0.35
C PRO A 218 -2.04 -15.58 -0.59
N LEU A 219 -2.52 -14.47 -1.17
CA LEU A 219 -3.63 -14.49 -2.11
C LEU A 219 -3.26 -15.22 -3.41
N VAL A 220 -2.02 -15.08 -3.87
CA VAL A 220 -1.50 -15.70 -5.11
C VAL A 220 -1.56 -17.24 -5.08
N PRO A 221 -0.99 -17.97 -4.11
CA PRO A 221 -1.06 -19.42 -4.08
C PRO A 221 -2.49 -19.92 -3.91
N VAL A 222 -3.34 -19.20 -3.18
CA VAL A 222 -4.76 -19.54 -3.06
C VAL A 222 -5.46 -19.42 -4.42
N LEU A 223 -5.23 -18.34 -5.18
CA LEU A 223 -5.78 -18.19 -6.54
C LEU A 223 -5.33 -19.28 -7.51
N VAL A 224 -4.06 -19.69 -7.38
CA VAL A 224 -3.49 -20.81 -8.15
C VAL A 224 -4.22 -22.11 -7.83
N TRP A 225 -4.50 -22.36 -6.54
CA TRP A 225 -5.23 -23.54 -6.09
C TRP A 225 -6.65 -23.64 -6.69
N TYR A 226 -7.32 -22.50 -6.86
CA TYR A 226 -8.63 -22.42 -7.51
C TYR A 226 -8.57 -22.37 -9.05
N GLU A 227 -7.45 -22.76 -9.65
CA GLU A 227 -7.19 -22.84 -11.09
C GLU A 227 -7.33 -21.51 -11.86
N ARG A 228 -7.26 -20.36 -11.16
CA ARG A 228 -7.39 -19.02 -11.78
C ARG A 228 -6.03 -18.41 -12.13
N TRP A 229 -5.26 -19.15 -12.93
CA TRP A 229 -3.87 -18.86 -13.27
C TRP A 229 -3.63 -17.46 -13.85
N ARG A 230 -4.50 -17.00 -14.76
CA ARG A 230 -4.35 -15.67 -15.39
C ARG A 230 -4.41 -14.55 -14.35
N LEU A 231 -5.39 -14.63 -13.45
CA LEU A 231 -5.59 -13.62 -12.42
C LEU A 231 -4.50 -13.70 -11.35
N ALA A 232 -4.10 -14.92 -10.96
CA ALA A 232 -2.96 -15.13 -10.07
C ALA A 232 -1.67 -14.51 -10.62
N PHE A 233 -1.41 -14.66 -11.92
CA PHE A 233 -0.24 -14.07 -12.58
C PHE A 233 -0.28 -12.53 -12.54
N PHE A 234 -1.43 -11.91 -12.84
CA PHE A 234 -1.56 -10.45 -12.78
C PHE A 234 -1.39 -9.92 -11.36
N VAL A 235 -2.00 -10.55 -10.36
CA VAL A 235 -1.86 -10.16 -8.94
C VAL A 235 -0.42 -10.32 -8.47
N PHE A 236 0.22 -11.44 -8.83
CA PHE A 236 1.62 -11.67 -8.51
C PHE A 236 2.53 -10.62 -9.15
N TYR A 237 2.36 -10.37 -10.44
CA TYR A 237 3.21 -9.43 -11.17
C TYR A 237 3.01 -7.99 -10.67
N VAL A 238 1.78 -7.49 -10.63
CA VAL A 238 1.51 -6.09 -10.28
C VAL A 238 1.64 -5.85 -8.77
N CYS A 239 0.97 -6.65 -7.94
CA CYS A 239 0.84 -6.36 -6.51
C CYS A 239 1.98 -6.93 -5.66
N VAL A 240 2.67 -7.99 -6.10
CA VAL A 240 3.80 -8.56 -5.35
C VAL A 240 5.13 -8.12 -5.97
N PHE A 241 5.35 -8.36 -7.26
CA PHE A 241 6.64 -8.11 -7.90
C PHE A 241 6.90 -6.61 -8.11
N VAL A 242 6.02 -5.90 -8.83
CA VAL A 242 6.20 -4.46 -9.11
C VAL A 242 6.10 -3.64 -7.81
N HIS A 243 5.05 -3.83 -7.02
CA HIS A 243 4.89 -3.08 -5.77
C HIS A 243 5.97 -3.43 -4.72
N GLY A 244 6.31 -4.70 -4.55
CA GLY A 244 7.35 -5.12 -3.62
C GLY A 244 8.73 -4.59 -4.02
N ARG A 245 9.09 -4.69 -5.30
CA ARG A 245 10.41 -4.25 -5.77
C ARG A 245 10.58 -2.73 -5.70
N TYR A 246 9.61 -1.97 -6.20
CA TYR A 246 9.76 -0.52 -6.31
C TYR A 246 9.26 0.21 -5.06
N ARG A 247 8.01 -0.01 -4.63
CA ARG A 247 7.41 0.80 -3.54
C ARG A 247 7.95 0.43 -2.17
N LEU A 248 8.08 -0.87 -1.90
CA LEU A 248 8.61 -1.36 -0.63
C LEU A 248 10.15 -1.26 -0.60
N GLY A 249 10.82 -1.54 -1.72
CA GLY A 249 12.26 -1.32 -1.86
C GLY A 249 12.67 0.14 -1.63
N GLU A 250 11.98 1.10 -2.25
CA GLU A 250 12.25 2.53 -2.04
C GLU A 250 11.94 2.97 -0.60
N ALA A 251 10.85 2.47 0.01
CA ALA A 251 10.52 2.76 1.41
C ALA A 251 11.58 2.22 2.37
N LEU A 252 12.05 0.99 2.16
CA LEU A 252 13.12 0.38 2.94
C LEU A 252 14.44 1.15 2.79
N GLY A 253 14.77 1.59 1.58
CA GLY A 253 15.95 2.41 1.32
C GLY A 253 15.92 3.69 2.16
N LYS A 254 14.83 4.45 2.06
CA LYS A 254 14.64 5.69 2.84
C LYS A 254 14.65 5.45 4.35
N LEU A 255 14.04 4.35 4.81
CA LEU A 255 14.04 3.99 6.23
C LEU A 255 15.44 3.63 6.74
N ASN A 256 16.21 2.88 5.95
CA ASN A 256 17.58 2.50 6.30
C ASN A 256 18.53 3.70 6.29
N GLU A 257 18.35 4.64 5.36
CA GLU A 257 19.10 5.89 5.34
C GLU A 257 18.81 6.74 6.58
N ALA A 258 17.53 6.90 6.94
CA ALA A 258 17.12 7.64 8.13
C ALA A 258 17.59 6.97 9.44
N ARG A 259 17.52 5.64 9.52
CA ARG A 259 18.11 4.89 10.66
C ARG A 259 19.62 5.03 10.70
N GLY A 260 20.28 5.05 9.55
CA GLY A 260 21.72 5.22 9.43
C GLY A 260 22.19 6.59 9.91
N SER A 261 21.45 7.67 9.60
CA SER A 261 21.76 9.01 10.09
C SER A 261 21.54 9.10 11.61
N LEU A 262 20.44 8.56 12.14
CA LEU A 262 20.18 8.55 13.58
C LEU A 262 21.18 7.73 14.38
N ALA A 263 21.61 6.58 13.86
CA ALA A 263 22.67 5.80 14.50
C ALA A 263 23.98 6.58 14.63
N ARG A 264 24.29 7.49 13.69
CA ARG A 264 25.44 8.39 13.80
C ARG A 264 25.23 9.45 14.87
N PHE A 265 24.03 10.04 14.97
CA PHE A 265 23.71 11.00 16.03
C PHE A 265 23.75 10.35 17.42
N ARG A 266 23.16 9.16 17.60
CA ARG A 266 23.18 8.43 18.88
C ARG A 266 24.59 8.02 19.31
N ARG A 267 25.53 7.86 18.38
CA ARG A 267 26.95 7.64 18.70
C ARG A 267 27.70 8.94 19.05
N ALA A 268 27.16 10.10 18.67
CA ALA A 268 27.76 11.40 18.91
C ALA A 268 27.29 12.05 20.22
N THR A 269 26.09 11.72 20.70
CA THR A 269 25.59 12.12 22.03
C THR A 269 25.87 11.02 23.06
N PRO A 270 26.77 11.24 24.04
CA PRO A 270 27.02 10.31 25.15
C PRO A 270 25.89 10.32 26.19
#